data_AF-A0A2D8ADA2-F1
#
_entry.id   AF-A0A2D8ADA2-F1
#
_cell.length_a   1.000
_cell.length_b   1.000
_cell.length_c   1.000
_cell.angle_alpha   90.00
_cell.angle_beta   90.00
_cell.angle_gamma   90.00
#
_symmetry.space_group_name_H-M   'P 1'
#
loop_
_entity.id
_entity.type
_entity.pdbx_description
1 polymer ?
#
loop_
_entity_poly.entity_id
_entity_poly.type
_entity_poly.pdbx_seq_one_letter_code
_entity_poly.pdbx_strand_id
1 'polypeptide(L)'
;MLLPKVNVKKNDLLKHLVANQKKHKADIAEALKMRRENIRAALLEAVNKIDSSKEYQPSDMIRFPMPQNRDHDYEKAIQMVKMTTDDVIQLDQNQFEMLVMDQWGWKSELISTSALYGKFIE
;
A
#
# COMPACT_ATOMS: atom_id res chain seq x y z
N MET A 1 -22.71 -19.86 -11.73
CA MET A 1 -23.16 -18.45 -11.66
C MET A 1 -22.18 -17.63 -12.50
N LEU A 2 -22.66 -16.86 -13.48
CA LEU A 2 -21.77 -15.99 -14.27
C LEU A 2 -21.43 -14.76 -13.42
N LEU A 3 -20.13 -14.47 -13.25
CA LEU A 3 -19.69 -13.27 -12.57
C LEU A 3 -20.09 -12.03 -13.39
N PRO A 4 -20.51 -10.93 -12.75
CA PRO A 4 -20.86 -9.71 -13.46
C PRO A 4 -19.65 -9.18 -14.23
N LYS A 5 -19.92 -8.66 -15.44
CA LYS A 5 -18.93 -7.97 -16.27
C LYS A 5 -19.38 -6.53 -16.47
N VAL A 6 -18.42 -5.61 -16.50
CA VAL A 6 -18.66 -4.18 -16.68
C VAL A 6 -17.79 -3.65 -17.81
N ASN A 7 -18.38 -2.82 -18.66
CA ASN A 7 -17.68 -2.14 -19.73
C ASN A 7 -17.22 -0.77 -19.23
N VAL A 8 -15.92 -0.50 -19.31
CA VAL A 8 -15.31 0.75 -18.86
C VAL A 8 -14.58 1.41 -20.03
N LYS A 9 -14.71 2.72 -20.19
CA LYS A 9 -13.95 3.46 -21.20
C LYS A 9 -12.47 3.42 -20.88
N LYS A 10 -11.62 3.13 -21.87
CA LYS A 10 -10.15 3.08 -21.73
C LYS A 10 -9.59 4.32 -21.02
N ASN A 11 -10.03 5.50 -21.44
CA ASN A 11 -9.53 6.76 -20.86
C ASN A 11 -9.94 6.95 -19.40
N ASP A 12 -11.11 6.45 -18.99
CA ASP A 12 -11.55 6.56 -17.61
C ASP A 12 -10.82 5.55 -16.72
N LEU A 13 -10.62 4.32 -17.23
CA LEU A 13 -9.78 3.32 -16.54
C LEU A 13 -8.34 3.82 -16.33
N LEU A 14 -7.74 4.46 -17.35
CA LEU A 14 -6.40 5.07 -17.21
C LEU A 14 -6.37 6.16 -16.15
N LYS A 15 -7.39 7.04 -16.10
CA LYS A 15 -7.47 8.08 -15.06
C LYS A 15 -7.52 7.46 -13.66
N HIS A 16 -8.35 6.43 -13.47
CA HIS A 16 -8.42 5.71 -12.19
C HIS A 16 -7.07 5.10 -11.81
N LEU A 17 -6.43 4.35 -12.70
CA LEU A 17 -5.15 3.71 -12.41
C LEU A 17 -4.04 4.72 -12.07
N VAL A 18 -3.95 5.84 -12.79
CA VAL A 18 -2.96 6.89 -12.52
C VAL A 18 -3.24 7.59 -11.18
N ALA A 19 -4.52 7.84 -10.87
CA ALA A 19 -4.92 8.42 -9.58
C ALA A 19 -4.59 7.47 -8.42
N ASN A 20 -4.91 6.19 -8.56
CA ASN A 20 -4.64 5.15 -7.57
C ASN A 20 -3.13 4.97 -7.37
N GLN A 21 -2.34 4.93 -8.44
CA GLN A 21 -0.87 4.88 -8.37
C GLN A 21 -0.31 6.08 -7.59
N LYS A 22 -0.78 7.28 -7.89
CA LYS A 22 -0.34 8.51 -7.20
C LYS A 22 -0.67 8.45 -5.72
N LYS A 23 -1.88 7.98 -5.37
CA LYS A 23 -2.30 7.78 -3.97
C LYS A 23 -1.39 6.76 -3.28
N HIS A 24 -1.14 5.60 -3.88
CA HIS A 24 -0.23 4.58 -3.35
C HIS A 24 1.20 5.12 -3.09
N LYS A 25 1.76 5.91 -4.02
CA LYS A 25 3.07 6.56 -3.80
C LYS A 25 3.08 7.48 -2.58
N ALA A 26 2.04 8.31 -2.43
CA ALA A 26 1.89 9.17 -1.27
C ALA A 26 1.74 8.32 0.00
N ASP A 27 0.98 7.24 -0.08
CA ASP A 27 0.72 6.38 1.06
C ASP A 27 1.98 5.70 1.59
N ILE A 28 2.80 5.18 0.68
CA ILE A 28 4.10 4.59 0.99
C ILE A 28 5.07 5.64 1.56
N ALA A 29 5.17 6.82 0.95
CA ALA A 29 6.09 7.86 1.42
C ALA A 29 5.78 8.27 2.87
N GLU A 30 4.50 8.41 3.19
CA GLU A 30 4.03 8.72 4.54
C GLU A 30 4.22 7.56 5.52
N ALA A 31 3.87 6.32 5.14
CA ALA A 31 4.10 5.14 5.98
C ALA A 31 5.59 4.95 6.31
N LEU A 32 6.48 5.20 5.35
CA LEU A 32 7.93 5.17 5.56
C LEU A 32 8.41 6.27 6.50
N LYS A 33 7.81 7.46 6.44
CA LYS A 33 8.11 8.55 7.37
C LYS A 33 7.75 8.14 8.81
N MET A 34 6.53 7.72 9.05
CA MET A 34 6.09 7.29 10.38
C MET A 34 6.85 6.07 10.89
N ARG A 35 7.21 5.12 10.01
CA ARG A 35 8.09 4.02 10.38
C ARG A 35 9.41 4.52 10.95
N ARG A 36 10.07 5.49 10.30
CA ARG A 36 11.33 6.07 10.81
C ARG A 36 11.15 6.77 12.16
N GLU A 37 10.06 7.51 12.32
CA GLU A 37 9.73 8.19 13.58
C GLU A 37 9.51 7.20 14.73
N ASN A 38 8.76 6.12 14.48
CA ASN A 38 8.53 5.06 15.46
C ASN A 38 9.80 4.27 15.81
N ILE A 39 10.65 3.96 14.82
CA ILE A 39 11.97 3.36 15.07
C ILE A 39 12.77 4.26 16.01
N ARG A 40 12.85 5.55 15.69
CA ARG A 40 13.62 6.51 16.49
C ARG A 40 13.09 6.60 17.91
N ALA A 41 11.77 6.69 18.09
CA ALA A 41 11.14 6.76 19.40
C ALA A 41 11.44 5.50 20.24
N ALA A 42 11.26 4.31 19.65
CA ALA A 42 11.49 3.04 20.33
C ALA A 42 12.97 2.86 20.75
N LEU A 43 13.91 3.24 19.88
CA LEU A 43 15.34 3.15 20.19
C LEU A 43 15.76 4.15 21.27
N LEU A 44 15.24 5.38 21.24
CA LEU A 44 15.50 6.37 22.30
C LEU A 44 14.92 5.91 23.65
N GLU A 45 13.72 5.35 23.65
CA GLU A 45 13.12 4.78 24.85
C GLU A 45 13.97 3.63 25.42
N ALA A 46 14.47 2.74 24.55
CA ALA A 46 15.36 1.66 24.95
C ALA A 46 16.66 2.20 25.58
N VAL A 47 17.30 3.20 24.98
CA VAL A 47 18.50 3.86 25.55
C VAL A 47 18.20 4.43 26.93
N ASN A 48 17.11 5.19 27.07
CA ASN A 48 16.72 5.77 28.35
C ASN A 48 16.49 4.69 29.44
N LYS A 49 15.95 3.52 29.07
CA LYS A 49 15.74 2.41 30.00
C LYS A 49 17.05 1.72 30.41
N ILE A 50 18.00 1.58 29.48
CA ILE A 50 19.36 1.09 29.77
C ILE A 50 20.05 2.01 30.78
N ASP A 51 19.97 3.32 30.57
CA ASP A 51 20.64 4.31 31.43
C ASP A 51 20.01 4.41 32.82
N SER A 52 18.69 4.15 32.93
CA SER A 52 17.94 4.28 34.19
C SER A 52 17.80 2.98 34.99
N SER A 53 18.05 1.81 34.39
CA SER A 53 17.91 0.52 35.06
C SER A 53 19.00 -0.46 34.67
N LYS A 54 19.76 -0.94 35.66
CA LYS A 54 20.80 -1.97 35.49
C LYS A 54 20.23 -3.36 35.17
N GLU A 55 18.94 -3.57 35.37
CA GLU A 55 18.24 -4.84 35.12
C GLU A 55 17.43 -4.81 33.82
N TYR A 56 17.41 -3.68 33.11
CA TYR A 56 16.66 -3.58 31.87
C TYR A 56 17.27 -4.47 30.79
N GLN A 57 16.44 -5.39 30.29
CA GLN A 57 16.72 -6.20 29.11
C GLN A 57 15.74 -5.79 28.00
N PRO A 58 16.23 -5.33 26.83
CA PRO A 58 15.34 -5.05 25.70
C PRO A 58 14.64 -6.31 25.20
N SER A 59 13.44 -6.15 24.66
CA SER A 59 12.70 -7.26 24.05
C SER A 59 13.34 -7.66 22.71
N ASP A 60 13.56 -8.97 22.53
CA ASP A 60 14.02 -9.55 21.26
C ASP A 60 12.98 -9.44 20.13
N MET A 61 11.75 -9.03 20.45
CA MET A 61 10.61 -8.99 19.52
C MET A 61 10.32 -7.62 18.90
N ILE A 62 11.12 -6.58 19.18
CA ILE A 62 10.90 -5.27 18.56
C ILE A 62 11.17 -5.39 17.05
N ARG A 63 10.12 -5.27 16.24
CA ARG A 63 10.17 -5.35 14.79
C ARG A 63 9.57 -4.10 14.16
N PHE A 64 10.13 -3.73 13.02
CA PHE A 64 9.64 -2.63 12.20
C PHE A 64 9.43 -3.13 10.77
N PRO A 65 8.34 -3.87 10.49
CA PRO A 65 8.06 -4.38 9.15
C PRO A 65 8.09 -3.27 8.09
N MET A 66 8.67 -3.54 6.92
CA MET A 66 8.79 -2.55 5.86
C MET A 66 7.48 -2.49 5.06
N PRO A 67 6.84 -1.31 4.89
CA PRO A 67 5.72 -1.16 3.97
C PRO A 67 6.16 -1.57 2.55
N GLN A 68 5.46 -2.53 1.95
CA GLN A 68 5.80 -3.00 0.62
C GLN A 68 5.34 -2.01 -0.44
N ASN A 69 6.27 -1.55 -1.28
CA ASN A 69 5.93 -0.71 -2.42
C ASN A 69 5.57 -1.58 -3.64
N ARG A 70 4.32 -1.47 -4.09
CA ARG A 70 3.74 -2.16 -5.24
C ARG A 70 3.47 -1.27 -6.44
N ASP A 71 4.18 -0.15 -6.56
CA ASP A 71 4.03 0.82 -7.65
C ASP A 71 4.12 0.18 -9.06
N HIS A 72 5.01 -0.80 -9.21
CA HIS A 72 5.21 -1.53 -10.47
C HIS A 72 3.96 -2.27 -10.96
N ASP A 73 3.07 -2.70 -10.06
CA ASP A 73 1.81 -3.37 -10.44
C ASP A 73 0.87 -2.39 -11.16
N TYR A 74 0.82 -1.15 -10.68
CA TYR A 74 0.09 -0.06 -11.35
C TYR A 74 0.74 0.30 -12.68
N GLU A 75 2.07 0.43 -12.73
CA GLU A 75 2.79 0.74 -13.98
C GLU A 75 2.50 -0.30 -15.06
N LYS A 76 2.53 -1.58 -14.68
CA LYS A 76 2.18 -2.69 -15.57
C LYS A 76 0.74 -2.59 -16.06
N ALA A 77 -0.22 -2.38 -15.16
CA ALA A 77 -1.63 -2.25 -15.53
C ALA A 77 -1.89 -1.04 -16.46
N ILE A 78 -1.30 0.12 -16.13
CA ILE A 78 -1.38 1.33 -16.96
C ILE A 78 -0.79 1.07 -18.35
N GLN A 79 0.35 0.41 -18.43
CA GLN A 79 0.99 0.11 -19.71
C GLN A 79 0.14 -0.84 -20.56
N MET A 80 -0.45 -1.87 -19.94
CA MET A 80 -1.36 -2.78 -20.64
C MET A 80 -2.57 -2.01 -21.21
N VAL A 81 -3.22 -1.18 -20.40
CA VAL A 81 -4.39 -0.40 -20.84
C VAL A 81 -4.00 0.62 -21.93
N LYS A 82 -2.83 1.26 -21.86
CA LYS A 82 -2.34 2.16 -22.91
C LYS A 82 -2.20 1.44 -24.26
N MET A 83 -1.67 0.22 -24.24
CA MET A 83 -1.41 -0.59 -25.43
C MET A 83 -2.68 -1.22 -26.01
N THR A 84 -3.76 -1.36 -25.24
CA THR A 84 -5.06 -1.84 -25.74
C THR A 84 -5.58 -0.96 -26.88
N THR A 85 -6.03 -1.56 -27.98
CA THR A 85 -6.59 -0.84 -29.13
C THR A 85 -8.06 -0.47 -28.95
N ASP A 86 -8.77 -1.16 -28.07
CA ASP A 86 -10.21 -0.97 -27.84
C ASP A 86 -10.47 0.30 -27.01
N ASP A 87 -11.53 1.04 -27.39
CA ASP A 87 -12.00 2.21 -26.62
C ASP A 87 -12.75 1.82 -25.34
N VAL A 88 -13.27 0.59 -25.30
CA VAL A 88 -14.03 0.04 -24.19
C VAL A 88 -13.40 -1.28 -23.78
N ILE A 89 -13.09 -1.40 -22.49
CA ILE A 89 -12.48 -2.59 -21.90
C ILE A 89 -13.55 -3.25 -21.02
N GLN A 90 -13.81 -4.53 -21.27
CA GLN A 90 -14.67 -5.33 -20.41
C GLN A 90 -13.85 -5.89 -19.25
N LEU A 91 -14.26 -5.55 -18.03
CA LEU A 91 -13.68 -6.04 -16.80
C LEU A 91 -14.61 -7.07 -16.16
N ASP A 92 -14.05 -8.15 -15.62
CA ASP A 92 -14.76 -8.97 -14.64
C ASP A 92 -14.77 -8.29 -13.26
N GLN A 93 -15.48 -8.91 -12.32
CA GLN A 93 -15.61 -8.40 -10.95
C GLN A 93 -14.24 -8.16 -10.28
N ASN A 94 -13.32 -9.13 -10.33
CA ASN A 94 -12.02 -9.03 -9.67
C ASN A 94 -11.16 -7.93 -10.29
N GLN A 95 -11.21 -7.81 -11.63
CA GLN A 95 -10.51 -6.76 -12.35
C GLN A 95 -11.08 -5.38 -12.02
N PHE A 96 -12.40 -5.25 -11.84
CA PHE A 96 -13.01 -3.99 -11.46
C PHE A 96 -12.63 -3.59 -10.02
N GLU A 97 -12.71 -4.52 -9.07
CA GLU A 97 -12.28 -4.31 -7.69
C GLU A 97 -10.83 -3.83 -7.63
N MET A 98 -9.93 -4.50 -8.37
CA MET A 98 -8.51 -4.16 -8.38
C MET A 98 -8.19 -2.86 -9.12
N LEU A 99 -8.63 -2.72 -10.37
CA LEU A 99 -8.18 -1.64 -11.26
C LEU A 99 -8.98 -0.34 -11.07
N VAL A 100 -10.24 -0.43 -10.61
CA VAL A 100 -11.12 0.73 -10.41
C VAL A 100 -11.26 1.05 -8.93
N MET A 101 -11.61 0.06 -8.10
CA MET A 101 -11.82 0.27 -6.65
C MET A 101 -10.52 0.27 -5.83
N ASP A 102 -9.37 0.05 -6.46
CA ASP A 102 -8.06 0.00 -5.81
C ASP A 102 -7.97 -1.07 -4.71
N GLN A 103 -8.67 -2.19 -4.89
CA GLN A 103 -8.67 -3.32 -3.96
C GLN A 103 -7.74 -4.43 -4.44
N TRP A 104 -6.44 -4.15 -4.41
CA TRP A 104 -5.41 -5.14 -4.74
C TRP A 104 -5.31 -6.20 -3.66
N GLY A 105 -5.04 -7.45 -4.05
CA GLY A 105 -4.89 -8.57 -3.09
C GLY A 105 -3.79 -8.35 -2.05
N TRP A 106 -2.75 -7.57 -2.37
CA TRP A 106 -1.67 -7.21 -1.44
C TRP A 106 -1.99 -6.00 -0.53
N LYS A 107 -3.09 -5.27 -0.79
CA LYS A 107 -3.39 -4.01 -0.09
C LYS A 107 -3.69 -4.23 1.40
N SER A 108 -4.28 -5.38 1.75
CA SER A 108 -4.51 -5.77 3.15
C SER A 108 -3.22 -5.83 3.97
N GLU A 109 -2.15 -6.39 3.42
CA GLU A 109 -0.84 -6.46 4.08
C GLU A 109 -0.23 -5.06 4.28
N LEU A 110 -0.38 -4.18 3.28
CA LEU A 110 0.08 -2.79 3.38
C LEU A 110 -0.68 -2.04 4.49
N ILE A 111 -2.01 -2.21 4.56
CA ILE A 111 -2.85 -1.60 5.61
C ILE A 111 -2.41 -2.11 6.98
N SER A 112 -2.30 -3.43 7.17
CA SER A 112 -1.89 -4.02 8.46
C SER A 112 -0.49 -3.55 8.88
N THR A 113 0.45 -3.48 7.94
CA THR A 113 1.82 -3.00 8.22
C THR A 113 1.85 -1.52 8.58
N SER A 114 1.07 -0.70 7.89
CA SER A 114 1.07 0.76 8.11
C SER A 114 0.36 1.15 9.40
N ALA A 115 -0.65 0.36 9.82
CA ALA A 115 -1.35 0.55 11.10
C ALA A 115 -0.41 0.43 12.31
N LEU A 116 0.66 -0.37 12.23
CA LEU A 116 1.68 -0.48 13.27
C LEU A 116 2.39 0.86 13.56
N TYR A 117 2.33 1.80 12.63
CA TYR A 117 2.96 3.10 12.72
C TYR A 117 1.98 4.25 12.96
N GLY A 118 0.70 3.94 13.21
CA GLY A 118 -0.35 4.93 13.42
C GLY A 118 -1.03 5.43 12.13
N LYS A 119 -0.77 4.77 10.99
CA LYS A 119 -1.45 5.10 9.72
C LYS A 119 -2.61 4.18 9.42
N PHE A 120 -3.79 4.77 9.17
CA PHE A 120 -4.91 4.09 8.54
C PHE A 120 -4.90 4.43 7.05
N ILE A 121 -4.50 3.48 6.21
CA ILE A 121 -4.64 3.58 4.76
C ILE A 121 -6.02 3.04 4.39
N GLU A 122 -6.78 3.79 3.60
CA GLU A 122 -8.08 3.39 3.03
C GLU A 122 -7.95 2.86 1.60
#